data_AF-A0A967Z7Z5-F1
#
_entry.id   AF-A0A967Z7Z5-F1
#
_cell.length_a   1.000
_cell.length_b   1.000
_cell.length_c   1.000
_cell.angle_alpha   90.00
_cell.angle_beta   90.00
_cell.angle_gamma   90.00
#
_symmetry.space_group_name_H-M   'P 1'
#
loop_
_entity.id
_entity.type
_entity.pdbx_description
1 polymer ?
#
loop_
_entity_poly.entity_id
_entity_poly.type
_entity_poly.pdbx_seq_one_letter_code
_entity_poly.pdbx_strand_id
1 'polypeptide(L)' 'MASENYKSIEILSKYYDQIERIVAQSSQFETVSDYVNYVLGEMLFGQNESGYTKEEEEIIKKRLDDLGYM' A
#
# COMPACT_ATOMS: atom_id res chain seq x y z
N MET A 1 -25.90 -9.71 -4.94
CA MET A 1 -24.59 -9.24 -5.42
C MET A 1 -24.49 -7.79 -5.02
N ALA A 2 -23.60 -7.44 -4.09
CA ALA A 2 -23.41 -6.05 -3.69
C ALA A 2 -22.83 -5.30 -4.90
N SER A 3 -23.57 -4.33 -5.43
CA SER A 3 -23.08 -3.47 -6.49
C SER A 3 -22.08 -2.48 -5.89
N GLU A 4 -20.79 -2.80 -5.98
CA GLU A 4 -19.72 -1.86 -5.65
C GLU A 4 -19.84 -0.60 -6.51
N ASN A 5 -19.82 0.56 -5.86
CA ASN A 5 -20.07 1.85 -6.49
C ASN A 5 -18.73 2.52 -6.81
N TYR A 6 -18.21 2.27 -8.02
CA TYR A 6 -16.95 2.87 -8.47
C TYR A 6 -17.17 4.32 -8.94
N LYS A 7 -16.24 5.21 -8.57
CA LYS A 7 -16.20 6.60 -9.04
C LYS A 7 -14.91 6.84 -9.81
N SER A 8 -15.00 7.58 -10.91
CA SER A 8 -13.84 8.01 -11.68
C SER A 8 -13.26 9.30 -11.10
N ILE A 9 -11.93 9.37 -11.03
CA ILE A 9 -11.18 10.56 -10.63
C ILE A 9 -10.14 10.88 -11.71
N GLU A 10 -9.77 12.15 -11.82
CA GLU A 10 -8.68 12.58 -12.70
C GLU A 10 -7.38 12.61 -11.91
N ILE A 11 -6.34 11.97 -12.45
CA ILE A 11 -4.98 12.01 -11.91
C ILE A 11 -4.02 12.49 -12.99
N LEU A 12 -2.90 13.08 -12.58
CA LEU A 12 -1.87 13.49 -13.52
C LEU A 12 -1.31 12.26 -14.25
N SER A 13 -1.09 12.38 -15.56
CA SER A 13 -0.54 11.31 -16.40
C SER A 13 0.74 10.70 -15.82
N LYS A 14 1.64 11.55 -15.30
CA LYS A 14 2.87 11.12 -14.64
C LYS A 14 2.66 10.13 -13.48
N TYR A 15 1.53 10.24 -12.76
CA TYR A 15 1.20 9.34 -11.65
C TYR A 15 0.64 8.04 -12.20
N TYR A 16 -0.22 8.11 -13.21
CA TYR A 16 -0.74 6.93 -13.90
C TYR A 16 0.38 6.07 -14.47
N ASP A 17 1.32 6.69 -15.21
CA ASP A 17 2.45 6.00 -15.84
C ASP A 17 3.35 5.31 -14.80
N GLN A 18 3.52 5.92 -13.62
CA GLN A 18 4.28 5.29 -12.53
C GLN A 18 3.53 4.12 -11.91
N ILE A 19 2.21 4.27 -11.68
CA ILE A 19 1.38 3.19 -11.13
C ILE A 19 1.33 2.01 -12.10
N GLU A 20 1.20 2.27 -13.40
CA GLU A 20 1.20 1.23 -14.42
C GLU A 20 2.50 0.41 -14.41
N ARG A 21 3.65 1.08 -14.24
CA ARG A 21 4.94 0.38 -14.08
C ARG A 21 4.98 -0.48 -12.81
N ILE A 22 4.49 0.04 -11.70
CA ILE A 22 4.44 -0.70 -10.43
C ILE A 22 3.55 -1.94 -10.56
N VAL A 23 2.39 -1.81 -11.19
CA VAL A 23 1.46 -2.92 -11.47
C VAL A 23 2.10 -3.93 -12.42
N ALA A 24 2.75 -3.49 -13.49
CA ALA A 24 3.43 -4.38 -14.44
C ALA A 24 4.61 -5.16 -13.81
N GLN A 25 5.26 -4.59 -12.78
CA GLN A 25 6.35 -5.24 -12.05
C GLN A 25 5.86 -6.10 -10.88
N SER A 26 4.60 -5.96 -10.48
CA SER A 26 4.05 -6.63 -9.30
C SER A 26 3.05 -7.70 -9.73
N SER A 27 3.22 -8.93 -9.26
CA SER A 27 2.24 -10.01 -9.48
C SER A 27 1.02 -9.92 -8.55
N GLN A 28 0.95 -8.90 -7.68
CA GLN A 28 -0.10 -8.74 -6.68
C GLN A 28 -1.29 -7.89 -7.15
N PHE A 29 -1.14 -7.13 -8.24
CA PHE A 29 -2.18 -6.24 -8.74
C PHE A 29 -2.43 -6.53 -10.22
N GLU A 30 -3.69 -6.73 -10.60
CA GLU A 30 -4.06 -6.94 -12.01
C GLU A 30 -4.36 -5.60 -12.71
N THR A 31 -4.84 -4.61 -11.97
CA THR A 31 -5.19 -3.30 -12.53
C THR A 31 -4.65 -2.12 -11.72
N VAL A 32 -4.50 -0.97 -12.39
CA VAL A 32 -4.23 0.32 -11.75
C VAL A 32 -5.31 0.66 -10.70
N SER A 33 -6.56 0.27 -10.96
CA SER A 33 -7.67 0.51 -10.05
C SER A 33 -7.50 -0.26 -8.74
N ASP A 34 -7.03 -1.51 -8.80
CA ASP A 34 -6.76 -2.32 -7.61
C ASP A 34 -5.65 -1.71 -6.75
N TYR A 35 -4.56 -1.29 -7.39
CA TYR A 35 -3.46 -0.62 -6.71
C TYR A 35 -3.92 0.68 -6.01
N VAL A 36 -4.69 1.51 -6.71
CA VAL A 36 -5.18 2.77 -6.16
C VAL A 36 -6.14 2.54 -4.99
N ASN A 37 -7.05 1.57 -5.11
CA ASN A 37 -7.95 1.22 -4.01
C ASN A 37 -7.20 0.65 -2.81
N TYR A 38 -6.20 -0.21 -3.03
CA TYR A 38 -5.35 -0.76 -1.98
C TYR A 38 -4.61 0.36 -1.22
N VAL A 39 -3.91 1.23 -1.94
CA VAL A 39 -3.11 2.32 -1.33
C VAL A 39 -4.01 3.33 -0.62
N LEU A 40 -5.15 3.69 -1.21
CA LEU A 40 -6.12 4.57 -0.54
C LEU A 40 -6.73 3.90 0.69
N GLY A 41 -7.01 2.60 0.63
CA GLY A 41 -7.46 1.79 1.75
C GLY A 41 -6.47 1.80 2.92
N GLU A 42 -5.20 1.58 2.61
CA GLU A 42 -4.10 1.60 3.56
C GLU A 42 -3.90 3.01 4.16
N MET A 43 -3.81 4.05 3.33
CA MET A 43 -3.57 5.42 3.81
C MET A 43 -4.73 6.02 4.59
N LEU A 44 -5.98 5.77 4.18
CA LEU A 44 -7.16 6.41 4.78
C LEU A 44 -7.72 5.61 5.95
N PHE A 45 -7.66 4.28 5.90
CA PHE A 45 -8.31 3.42 6.88
C PHE A 45 -7.31 2.55 7.66
N GLY A 46 -6.02 2.56 7.33
CA GLY A 46 -5.04 1.65 7.93
C GLY A 46 -5.38 0.18 7.67
N GLN A 47 -6.26 -0.09 6.70
CA GLN A 47 -6.76 -1.43 6.44
C GLN A 47 -5.83 -2.11 5.45
N ASN A 48 -4.68 -2.56 5.97
CA ASN A 48 -3.94 -3.75 5.57
C ASN A 48 -2.81 -3.90 6.60
N GLU A 49 -2.85 -4.98 7.38
CA GLU A 49 -1.87 -5.39 8.39
C GLU A 49 -0.52 -5.76 7.74
N SER A 50 0.12 -4.85 7.02
CA SER A 50 1.34 -5.10 6.23
C SER A 50 2.45 -4.09 6.48
N GLY A 51 2.14 -2.95 7.11
CA GLY A 51 3.14 -2.04 7.68
C GLY A 51 3.14 -2.20 9.20
N TYR A 52 4.33 -2.33 9.79
CA TYR A 52 4.44 -2.29 11.25
C TYR A 52 3.88 -0.95 11.73
N THR A 53 2.90 -1.01 12.63
CA THR A 53 2.48 0.16 13.41
C THR A 53 3.68 0.74 14.13
N LYS A 54 3.62 2.01 14.55
CA LYS A 54 4.73 2.66 15.26
C LYS A 54 5.20 1.86 16.49
N GLU A 55 4.28 1.17 17.16
CA GLU A 55 4.58 0.28 18.29
C GLU A 55 5.36 -0.97 17.85
N GLU A 56 5.01 -1.55 16.71
CA GLU A 56 5.73 -2.69 16.14
C GLU A 56 7.12 -2.29 15.62
N GLU A 57 7.28 -1.10 15.04
CA GLU A 57 8.60 -0.55 14.69
C GLU A 57 9.50 -0.37 15.92
N GLU A 58 8.95 0.08 17.06
CA GLU A 58 9.71 0.19 18.32
C GLU A 58 10.12 -1.18 18.88
N ILE A 59 9.25 -2.19 18.77
CA ILE A 59 9.57 -3.57 19.18
C ILE A 59 10.68 -4.15 18.28
N ILE A 60 10.63 -3.89 16.98
CA ILE A 60 11.67 -4.32 16.03
C ILE A 60 12.98 -3.60 16.32
N LYS A 61 12.95 -2.30 16.61
CA LYS A 61 14.14 -1.53 17.04
C LYS A 61 14.78 -2.13 18.29
N LYS A 62 13.99 -2.42 19.34
CA LYS A 62 14.49 -3.07 20.55
C LYS A 62 15.10 -4.44 20.27
N ARG A 63 14.44 -5.26 19.45
CA ARG A 63 14.98 -6.58 19.06
C ARG A 63 16.27 -6.47 18.27
N LEU A 64 16.40 -5.48 17.39
CA LEU A 64 17.63 -5.24 16.63
C LEU A 64 18.78 -4.76 17.52
N ASP A 65 18.49 -3.93 18.52
CA ASP A 65 19.44 -3.47 19.55
C ASP A 65 19.92 -4.63 20.44
N ASP A 66 18.99 -5.45 20.93
CA ASP A 66 19.30 -6.65 21.75
C ASP A 66 20.14 -7.69 20.98
N LEU A 67 19.97 -7.75 19.65
CA LEU A 67 20.74 -8.62 18.76
C LEU A 67 22.04 -7.98 18.26
N GLY A 68 22.32 -6.71 18.59
CA GLY A 68 23.54 -5.99 18.24
C GLY A 68 23.67 -5.61 16.77
N TYR A 69 22.55 -5.50 16.05
CA TYR A 69 22.51 -5.06 14.65
C TYR A 69 22.36 -3.53 14.50
N MET A 70 22.25 -2.81 15.62
CA MET A 70 22.37 -1.34 15.72
C MET A 70 23.62 -0.98 16.51
#